data_AF-A0A7W0V8K9-F1
#
_entry.id   AF-A0A7W0V8K9-F1
#
_cell.length_a   1.000
_cell.length_b   1.000
_cell.length_c   1.000
_cell.angle_alpha   90.00
_cell.angle_beta   90.00
_cell.angle_gamma   90.00
#
_symmetry.space_group_name_H-M   'P 1'
#
loop_
_entity.id
_entity.type
_entity.pdbx_description
1 polymer ?
#
loop_
_entity_poly.entity_id
_entity_poly.type
_entity_poly.pdbx_seq_one_letter_code
_entity_poly.pdbx_strand_id
1 'polypeptide(L)'
;MELLLAFFLFGVVARVLRSELSFPPALHDTLSVVLLLAIGLKGGVELAAQPLAEVWKPALCVVAMGCALTVIAYLALSTWVRLSRVDAAGVAAHYGSVSVGTFAVASASFAAQGVTFEPSFSLFVVLLEAPAIFIGVALARRGVSAGSRSGFGALALIGVNYFCRLATTILAGPTGGSRGVDLGGVVVVAG
;
A
#
# COMPACT_ATOMS: atom_id res chain seq x y z
N MET A 1 23.30 10.49 -9.43
CA MET A 1 22.85 9.44 -10.38
C MET A 1 23.79 8.24 -10.38
N GLU A 2 25.11 8.45 -10.41
CA GLU A 2 26.14 7.38 -10.42
C GLU A 2 26.00 6.33 -9.28
N LEU A 3 25.79 6.76 -8.03
CA LEU A 3 25.86 5.86 -6.87
C LEU A 3 24.73 4.82 -6.82
N LEU A 4 23.49 5.21 -7.15
CA LEU A 4 22.32 4.31 -7.13
C LEU A 4 22.37 3.29 -8.26
N LEU A 5 22.76 3.72 -9.47
CA LEU A 5 22.97 2.81 -10.58
C LEU A 5 24.14 1.86 -10.28
N ALA A 6 25.19 2.35 -9.62
CA ALA A 6 26.29 1.52 -9.15
C ALA A 6 25.84 0.50 -8.10
N PHE A 7 24.99 0.86 -7.13
CA PHE A 7 24.44 -0.11 -6.16
C PHE A 7 23.48 -1.12 -6.80
N PHE A 8 22.64 -0.69 -7.75
CA PHE A 8 21.78 -1.60 -8.51
C PHE A 8 22.60 -2.58 -9.33
N LEU A 9 23.59 -2.07 -10.09
CA LEU A 9 24.48 -2.88 -10.91
C LEU A 9 25.34 -3.80 -10.05
N PHE A 10 25.83 -3.31 -8.91
CA PHE A 10 26.51 -4.12 -7.90
C PHE A 10 25.62 -5.26 -7.40
N GLY A 11 24.34 -5.00 -7.11
CA GLY A 11 23.38 -6.03 -6.73
C GLY A 11 23.19 -7.09 -7.82
N VAL A 12 23.05 -6.66 -9.08
CA VAL A 12 22.95 -7.57 -10.24
C VAL A 12 24.23 -8.40 -10.38
N VAL A 13 25.40 -7.78 -10.32
CA VAL A 13 26.71 -8.44 -10.43
C VAL A 13 26.92 -9.42 -9.25
N ALA A 14 26.64 -9.01 -8.02
CA ALA A 14 26.73 -9.87 -6.83
C ALA A 14 25.80 -11.09 -6.94
N ARG A 15 24.59 -10.93 -7.49
CA ARG A 15 23.65 -12.02 -7.75
C ARG A 15 24.17 -12.96 -8.84
N VAL A 16 24.69 -12.43 -9.95
CA VAL A 16 25.26 -13.22 -11.06
C VAL A 16 26.49 -14.00 -10.61
N LEU A 17 27.31 -13.41 -9.75
CA LEU A 17 28.47 -14.06 -9.13
C LEU A 17 28.09 -15.11 -8.06
N ARG A 18 26.78 -15.38 -7.87
CA ARG A 18 26.24 -16.30 -6.85
C ARG A 18 26.76 -15.99 -5.44
N SER A 19 27.00 -14.71 -5.15
CA SER A 19 27.20 -14.31 -3.76
C SER A 19 25.92 -14.64 -3.00
N GLU A 20 25.95 -15.68 -2.17
CA GLU A 20 24.92 -15.91 -1.17
C GLU A 20 25.07 -14.84 -0.11
N LEU A 21 24.60 -13.63 -0.42
CA LEU A 21 24.31 -12.59 0.56
C LEU A 21 23.10 -13.05 1.38
N SER A 22 23.33 -14.10 2.17
CA SER A 22 22.36 -14.65 3.08
C SER A 22 22.46 -13.84 4.36
N PHE A 23 21.52 -12.91 4.54
CA PHE A 23 21.45 -12.16 5.77
C PHE A 23 21.06 -13.11 6.91
N PRO A 24 21.81 -13.12 8.03
CA PRO A 24 21.41 -13.88 9.21
C PRO A 24 19.98 -13.50 9.62
N PRO A 25 19.14 -14.45 10.07
CA PRO A 25 17.76 -14.17 10.47
C PRO A 25 17.63 -13.00 11.47
N ALA A 26 18.55 -12.93 12.44
CA ALA A 26 18.59 -11.85 13.42
C ALA A 26 18.82 -10.47 12.79
N LEU A 27 19.56 -10.40 11.68
CA LEU A 27 19.86 -9.17 10.97
C LEU A 27 18.63 -8.71 10.17
N HIS A 28 17.90 -9.64 9.57
CA HIS A 28 16.64 -9.35 8.88
C HIS A 28 15.58 -8.75 9.83
N ASP A 29 15.39 -9.35 11.01
CA ASP A 29 14.40 -8.87 11.99
C ASP A 29 14.78 -7.49 12.53
N THR A 30 16.07 -7.30 12.85
CA THR A 30 16.58 -6.01 13.31
C THR A 30 16.39 -4.92 12.26
N LEU A 31 16.76 -5.19 11.00
CA LEU A 31 16.58 -4.25 9.90
C LEU A 31 15.10 -3.91 9.70
N SER A 32 14.21 -4.90 9.76
CA SER A 32 12.77 -4.68 9.60
C SER A 32 12.23 -3.72 10.66
N VAL A 33 12.60 -3.91 11.93
CA VAL A 33 12.20 -3.02 13.03
C VAL A 33 12.79 -1.63 12.87
N VAL A 34 14.08 -1.54 12.54
CA VAL A 34 14.76 -0.24 12.34
C VAL A 34 14.15 0.52 11.17
N LEU A 35 13.80 -0.15 10.07
CA LEU A 35 13.15 0.46 8.91
C LEU A 35 11.75 0.95 9.25
N LEU A 36 10.93 0.13 9.91
CA LEU A 36 9.59 0.53 10.35
C LEU A 36 9.66 1.74 11.28
N LEU A 37 10.60 1.74 12.23
CA LEU A 37 10.84 2.86 13.13
C LEU A 37 11.31 4.10 12.38
N ALA A 38 12.26 3.96 11.44
CA ALA A 38 12.81 5.08 10.67
C ALA A 38 11.74 5.74 9.79
N ILE A 39 10.93 4.93 9.10
CA ILE A 39 9.83 5.41 8.25
C ILE A 39 8.79 6.13 9.11
N GLY A 40 8.39 5.54 10.25
CA GLY A 40 7.45 6.16 11.18
C GLY A 40 7.96 7.46 11.80
N LEU A 41 9.23 7.49 12.23
CA LEU A 41 9.86 8.68 12.81
C LEU A 41 9.99 9.80 11.77
N LYS A 42 10.38 9.47 10.54
CA LYS A 42 10.48 10.45 9.45
C LYS A 42 9.14 11.13 9.19
N GLY A 43 8.04 10.37 9.10
CA GLY A 43 6.70 10.94 8.96
C GLY A 43 6.25 11.75 10.18
N GLY A 44 6.57 11.27 11.40
CA GLY A 44 6.22 11.93 12.65
C GLY A 44 6.91 13.28 12.86
N VAL A 45 8.18 13.41 12.47
CA VAL A 45 8.93 14.68 12.52
C VAL A 45 8.30 15.72 11.61
N GLU A 46 7.91 15.35 10.38
CA GLU A 46 7.25 16.27 9.45
C GLU A 46 5.85 16.66 9.94
N LEU A 47 5.10 15.73 10.54
CA LEU A 47 3.79 16.03 11.13
C LEU A 47 3.90 16.99 12.31
N ALA A 48 4.95 16.88 13.13
CA ALA A 48 5.18 17.77 14.27
C ALA A 48 5.63 19.18 13.84
N ALA A 49 6.24 19.30 12.65
CA ALA A 49 6.70 20.58 12.12
C ALA A 49 5.58 21.45 11.53
N GLN A 50 4.38 20.89 11.29
CA GLN A 50 3.30 21.58 10.58
C GLN A 50 2.00 21.70 11.40
N PRO A 51 1.20 22.75 11.17
CA PRO A 51 -0.11 22.87 11.80
C PRO A 51 -1.04 21.76 11.31
N LEU A 52 -1.61 20.97 12.22
CA LEU A 52 -2.56 19.90 11.87
C LEU A 52 -3.76 20.41 11.04
N ALA A 53 -4.15 21.69 11.23
CA ALA A 53 -5.23 22.34 10.50
C ALA A 53 -4.96 22.47 8.99
N GLU A 54 -3.69 22.48 8.57
CA GLU A 54 -3.28 22.59 7.16
C GLU A 54 -3.11 21.20 6.52
N VAL A 55 -2.65 20.22 7.31
CA VAL A 55 -2.24 18.90 6.81
C VAL A 55 -3.39 17.90 6.73
N TRP A 56 -4.44 18.04 7.55
CA TRP A 56 -5.48 17.00 7.67
C TRP A 56 -6.26 16.74 6.37
N LYS A 57 -6.55 17.77 5.56
CA LYS A 57 -7.27 17.59 4.28
C LYS A 57 -6.42 16.80 3.27
N PRO A 58 -5.18 17.24 2.95
CA PRO A 58 -4.28 16.44 2.10
C PRO A 58 -4.07 15.02 2.64
N ALA A 59 -3.82 14.87 3.95
CA ALA A 59 -3.62 13.57 4.57
C ALA A 59 -4.81 12.63 4.36
N LEU A 60 -6.04 13.13 4.53
CA LEU A 60 -7.24 12.34 4.30
C LEU A 60 -7.39 11.93 2.83
N CYS A 61 -7.12 12.83 1.88
CA CYS A 61 -7.13 12.53 0.45
C CYS A 61 -6.08 11.47 0.10
N VAL A 62 -4.88 11.57 0.66
CA VAL A 62 -3.78 10.61 0.45
C VAL A 62 -4.16 9.24 0.99
N VAL A 63 -4.69 9.15 2.22
CA VAL A 63 -5.16 7.88 2.79
C VAL A 63 -6.28 7.28 1.93
N ALA A 64 -7.25 8.09 1.50
CA ALA A 64 -8.31 7.62 0.61
C ALA A 64 -7.76 7.10 -0.72
N MET A 65 -6.74 7.75 -1.27
CA MET A 65 -6.08 7.33 -2.51
C MET A 65 -5.34 6.00 -2.33
N GLY A 66 -4.59 5.81 -1.23
CA GLY A 66 -3.93 4.54 -0.92
C GLY A 66 -4.93 3.39 -0.75
N CYS A 67 -6.05 3.67 -0.09
CA CYS A 67 -7.16 2.72 0.00
C CYS A 67 -7.71 2.34 -1.38
N ALA A 68 -8.02 3.34 -2.21
CA ALA A 68 -8.57 3.14 -3.54
C ALA A 68 -7.60 2.33 -4.43
N LEU A 69 -6.31 2.69 -4.43
CA LEU A 69 -5.31 2.04 -5.27
C LEU A 69 -5.16 0.55 -4.92
N THR A 70 -5.11 0.23 -3.62
CA THR A 70 -5.02 -1.15 -3.13
C THR A 70 -6.27 -1.96 -3.51
N VAL A 71 -7.46 -1.38 -3.37
CA VAL A 71 -8.71 -2.06 -3.72
C VAL A 71 -8.81 -2.27 -5.22
N ILE A 72 -8.47 -1.27 -6.04
CA ILE A 72 -8.45 -1.39 -7.50
C ILE A 72 -7.48 -2.50 -7.92
N ALA A 73 -6.27 -2.53 -7.35
CA ALA A 73 -5.29 -3.57 -7.62
C ALA A 73 -5.84 -4.97 -7.28
N TYR A 74 -6.46 -5.12 -6.10
CA TYR A 74 -7.09 -6.39 -5.70
C TYR A 74 -8.21 -6.81 -6.66
N LEU A 75 -9.07 -5.88 -7.08
CA LEU A 75 -10.15 -6.16 -8.04
C LEU A 75 -9.58 -6.59 -9.39
N ALA A 76 -8.60 -5.88 -9.93
CA ALA A 76 -7.96 -6.22 -11.19
C ALA A 76 -7.32 -7.62 -11.13
N LEU A 77 -6.60 -7.92 -10.05
CA LEU A 77 -5.92 -9.21 -9.86
C LEU A 77 -6.91 -10.37 -9.64
N SER A 78 -8.00 -10.14 -8.92
CA SER A 78 -9.01 -11.17 -8.69
C SER A 78 -9.92 -11.41 -9.90
N THR A 79 -10.19 -10.39 -10.72
CA THR A 79 -11.12 -10.50 -11.86
C THR A 79 -10.44 -10.79 -13.19
N TRP A 80 -9.36 -10.08 -13.52
CA TRP A 80 -8.66 -10.22 -14.81
C TRP A 80 -7.60 -11.32 -14.75
N VAL A 81 -6.81 -11.37 -13.68
CA VAL A 81 -5.74 -12.37 -13.51
C VAL A 81 -6.27 -13.65 -12.85
N ARG A 82 -7.43 -13.59 -12.16
CA ARG A 82 -8.08 -14.71 -11.49
C ARG A 82 -7.21 -15.39 -10.43
N LEU A 83 -6.42 -14.61 -9.70
CA LEU A 83 -5.62 -15.10 -8.58
C LEU A 83 -6.51 -15.56 -7.42
N SER A 84 -5.96 -16.44 -6.56
CA SER A 84 -6.61 -16.79 -5.29
C SER A 84 -6.79 -15.54 -4.43
N ARG A 85 -7.78 -15.53 -3.54
CA ARG A 85 -8.04 -14.36 -2.67
C ARG A 85 -6.79 -13.92 -1.90
N VAL A 86 -6.07 -14.88 -1.33
CA VAL A 86 -4.89 -14.60 -0.51
C VAL A 86 -3.76 -14.04 -1.37
N ASP A 87 -3.55 -14.61 -2.57
CA ASP A 87 -2.50 -14.13 -3.49
C ASP A 87 -2.84 -12.75 -4.07
N ALA A 88 -4.09 -12.54 -4.51
CA ALA A 88 -4.57 -11.26 -4.99
C ALA A 88 -4.44 -10.18 -3.91
N ALA A 89 -4.80 -10.50 -2.67
CA ALA A 89 -4.70 -9.57 -1.55
C ALA A 89 -3.24 -9.27 -1.17
N GLY A 90 -2.35 -10.27 -1.18
CA GLY A 90 -0.92 -10.10 -0.92
C GLY A 90 -0.23 -9.23 -1.97
N VAL A 91 -0.48 -9.52 -3.25
CA VAL A 91 0.07 -8.73 -4.37
C VAL A 91 -0.51 -7.32 -4.36
N ALA A 92 -1.81 -7.16 -4.13
CA ALA A 92 -2.43 -5.84 -4.01
C ALA A 92 -1.87 -5.02 -2.82
N ALA A 93 -1.59 -5.65 -1.68
CA ALA A 93 -0.96 -4.95 -0.55
C ALA A 93 0.45 -4.47 -0.89
N HIS A 94 1.20 -5.28 -1.64
CA HIS A 94 2.59 -5.00 -1.99
C HIS A 94 2.71 -3.91 -3.06
N TYR A 95 1.87 -3.95 -4.10
CA TYR A 95 1.93 -3.02 -5.23
C TYR A 95 0.89 -1.88 -5.16
N GLY A 96 -0.04 -1.94 -4.21
CA GLY A 96 -1.03 -0.88 -3.94
C GLY A 96 -0.49 0.28 -3.11
N SER A 97 0.79 0.24 -2.72
CA SER A 97 1.48 1.30 -2.00
C SER A 97 2.52 2.03 -2.88
N VAL A 98 3.27 2.95 -2.27
CA VAL A 98 4.33 3.74 -2.89
C VAL A 98 5.71 3.22 -2.48
N SER A 99 6.72 3.43 -3.32
CA SER A 99 8.09 3.04 -2.97
C SER A 99 8.81 4.16 -2.22
N VAL A 100 9.13 3.93 -0.94
CA VAL A 100 10.02 4.80 -0.14
C VAL A 100 11.38 4.98 -0.85
N GLY A 101 11.88 3.94 -1.51
CA GLY A 101 13.11 4.00 -2.30
C GLY A 101 13.02 5.00 -3.45
N THR A 102 11.97 4.94 -4.26
CA THR A 102 11.75 5.90 -5.36
C THR A 102 11.62 7.33 -4.84
N PHE A 103 10.92 7.52 -3.71
CA PHE A 103 10.83 8.84 -3.07
C PHE A 103 12.19 9.35 -2.60
N ALA A 104 13.02 8.50 -2.00
CA ALA A 104 14.38 8.88 -1.57
C ALA A 104 15.26 9.30 -2.76
N VAL A 105 15.13 8.63 -3.91
CA VAL A 105 15.84 9.01 -5.14
C VAL A 105 15.34 10.33 -5.70
N ALA A 106 14.02 10.51 -5.80
CA ALA A 106 13.42 11.73 -6.32
C ALA A 106 13.77 12.95 -5.45
N SER A 107 13.67 12.81 -4.13
CA SER A 107 14.03 13.87 -3.17
C SER A 107 15.51 14.24 -3.24
N ALA A 108 16.41 13.25 -3.31
CA ALA A 108 17.85 13.51 -3.48
C ALA A 108 18.16 14.18 -4.84
N SER A 109 17.45 13.80 -5.90
CA SER A 109 17.62 14.41 -7.23
C SER A 109 17.16 15.87 -7.25
N PHE A 110 16.02 16.18 -6.65
CA PHE A 110 15.54 17.57 -6.53
C PHE A 110 16.45 18.42 -5.65
N ALA A 111 16.94 17.87 -4.54
CA ALA A 111 17.92 18.55 -3.70
C ALA A 111 19.21 18.88 -4.48
N ALA A 112 19.70 17.96 -5.31
CA ALA A 112 20.87 18.19 -6.16
C ALA A 112 20.66 19.27 -7.24
N GLN A 113 19.42 19.47 -7.67
CA GLN A 113 19.03 20.51 -8.64
C GLN A 113 18.64 21.85 -7.98
N GLY A 114 18.68 21.93 -6.64
CA GLY A 114 18.22 23.11 -5.90
C GLY A 114 16.71 23.34 -5.97
N VAL A 115 15.92 22.32 -6.36
CA VAL A 115 14.46 22.41 -6.41
C VAL A 115 13.91 22.13 -5.01
N THR A 116 13.30 23.14 -4.41
CA THR A 116 12.61 23.00 -3.12
C THR A 116 11.26 22.31 -3.32
N PHE A 117 11.00 21.27 -2.54
CA PHE A 117 9.71 20.58 -2.50
C PHE A 117 9.11 20.63 -1.10
N GLU A 118 7.80 20.43 -1.00
CA GLU A 118 7.09 20.51 0.27
C GLU A 118 7.53 19.36 1.21
N PRO A 119 7.99 19.62 2.43
CA PRO A 119 8.45 18.56 3.35
C PRO A 119 7.36 17.53 3.69
N SER A 120 6.08 17.94 3.60
CA SER A 120 4.88 17.13 3.78
C SER A 120 4.84 15.86 2.93
N PHE A 121 5.54 15.81 1.80
CA PHE A 121 5.55 14.63 0.94
C PHE A 121 6.11 13.39 1.66
N SER A 122 7.06 13.56 2.59
CA SER A 122 7.56 12.41 3.36
C SER A 122 6.50 11.85 4.30
N LEU A 123 5.60 12.69 4.84
CA LEU A 123 4.45 12.25 5.62
C LEU A 123 3.45 11.48 4.74
N PHE A 124 3.18 11.97 3.52
CA PHE A 124 2.23 11.31 2.62
C PHE A 124 2.67 9.91 2.19
N VAL A 125 3.98 9.70 2.00
CA VAL A 125 4.53 8.36 1.73
C VAL A 125 4.20 7.40 2.86
N VAL A 126 4.42 7.81 4.12
CA VAL A 126 4.11 6.99 5.30
C VAL A 126 2.60 6.71 5.40
N LEU A 127 1.77 7.72 5.12
CA LEU A 127 0.32 7.58 5.14
C LEU A 127 -0.22 6.66 4.04
N LEU A 128 0.53 6.40 2.96
CA LEU A 128 0.15 5.47 1.89
C LEU A 128 0.58 4.02 2.18
N GLU A 129 1.60 3.81 2.99
CA GLU A 129 2.09 2.48 3.38
C GLU A 129 1.08 1.72 4.26
N ALA A 130 0.61 2.37 5.32
CA ALA A 130 -0.29 1.73 6.29
C ALA A 130 -1.62 1.23 5.65
N PRO A 131 -2.37 2.03 4.87
CA PRO A 131 -3.62 1.60 4.27
C PRO A 131 -3.49 0.37 3.38
N ALA A 132 -2.44 0.28 2.56
CA ALA A 132 -2.23 -0.84 1.66
C ALA A 132 -2.04 -2.16 2.41
N ILE A 133 -1.18 -2.16 3.44
CA ILE A 133 -0.94 -3.30 4.31
C ILE A 133 -2.23 -3.69 5.04
N PHE A 134 -2.91 -2.73 5.66
CA PHE A 134 -4.14 -3.00 6.42
C PHE A 134 -5.24 -3.60 5.53
N ILE A 135 -5.47 -3.04 4.34
CA ILE A 135 -6.49 -3.51 3.41
C ILE A 135 -6.13 -4.88 2.87
N GLY A 136 -4.88 -5.09 2.46
CA GLY A 136 -4.40 -6.40 2.01
C GLY A 136 -4.61 -7.50 3.05
N VAL A 137 -4.21 -7.24 4.30
CA VAL A 137 -4.42 -8.18 5.41
C VAL A 137 -5.92 -8.39 5.68
N ALA A 138 -6.73 -7.33 5.64
CA ALA A 138 -8.18 -7.44 5.86
C ALA A 138 -8.87 -8.25 4.74
N LEU A 139 -8.47 -8.08 3.49
CA LEU A 139 -8.97 -8.82 2.33
C LEU A 139 -8.54 -10.29 2.38
N ALA A 140 -7.28 -10.56 2.75
CA ALA A 140 -6.75 -11.91 2.91
C ALA A 140 -7.47 -12.69 4.04
N ARG A 141 -7.84 -12.00 5.13
CA ARG A 141 -8.48 -12.61 6.32
C ARG A 141 -10.00 -12.75 6.24
N ARG A 142 -10.68 -12.02 5.35
CA ARG A 142 -12.14 -12.13 5.16
C ARG A 142 -12.47 -13.55 4.68
N GLY A 143 -12.99 -14.39 5.59
CA GLY A 143 -13.28 -15.82 5.36
C GLY A 143 -12.82 -16.72 6.52
N VAL A 144 -11.92 -16.23 7.38
CA VAL A 144 -11.52 -16.88 8.63
C VAL A 144 -12.25 -16.20 9.78
N SER A 145 -13.04 -16.95 10.56
CA SER A 145 -13.87 -16.44 11.67
C SER A 145 -13.15 -15.39 12.52
N ALA A 146 -13.72 -14.18 12.56
CA ALA A 146 -13.08 -12.97 13.04
C ALA A 146 -13.11 -12.86 14.59
N GLY A 147 -11.93 -12.93 15.22
CA GLY A 147 -11.73 -12.77 16.66
C GLY A 147 -11.07 -11.46 17.12
N SER A 148 -10.84 -10.48 16.25
CA SER A 148 -10.21 -9.21 16.68
C SER A 148 -10.80 -8.01 15.94
N ARG A 149 -11.67 -7.26 16.65
CA ARG A 149 -12.30 -6.01 16.20
C ARG A 149 -11.46 -4.83 16.70
N SER A 150 -10.59 -4.27 15.87
CA SER A 150 -10.15 -2.89 16.06
C SER A 150 -11.10 -1.95 15.31
N GLY A 151 -11.54 -0.87 15.96
CA GLY A 151 -12.53 0.08 15.39
C GLY A 151 -12.09 0.70 14.06
N PHE A 152 -10.78 0.88 13.85
CA PHE A 152 -10.20 1.36 12.60
C PHE A 152 -10.21 0.31 11.48
N GLY A 153 -10.01 -0.98 11.80
CA GLY A 153 -10.10 -2.07 10.82
C GLY A 153 -11.52 -2.22 10.27
N ALA A 154 -12.53 -1.98 11.10
CA ALA A 154 -13.94 -1.98 10.68
C ALA A 154 -14.24 -0.84 9.68
N LEU A 155 -13.72 0.38 9.92
CA LEU A 155 -13.90 1.50 9.00
C LEU A 155 -13.21 1.27 7.64
N ALA A 156 -11.99 0.71 7.66
CA ALA A 156 -11.30 0.30 6.44
C ALA A 156 -12.09 -0.79 5.70
N LEU A 157 -12.60 -1.80 6.42
CA LEU A 157 -13.44 -2.86 5.84
C LEU A 157 -14.74 -2.33 5.23
N ILE A 158 -15.36 -1.31 5.85
CA ILE A 158 -16.55 -0.62 5.34
C ILE A 158 -16.19 0.16 4.07
N GLY A 159 -15.11 0.93 4.08
CA GLY A 159 -14.62 1.68 2.91
C GLY A 159 -14.30 0.76 1.72
N VAL A 160 -13.61 -0.35 1.97
CA VAL A 160 -13.35 -1.40 0.98
C VAL A 160 -14.66 -2.00 0.47
N ASN A 161 -15.65 -2.26 1.33
CA ASN A 161 -16.93 -2.83 0.89
C ASN A 161 -17.74 -1.86 0.02
N TYR A 162 -17.76 -0.57 0.38
CA TYR A 162 -18.40 0.49 -0.40
C TYR A 162 -17.72 0.67 -1.76
N PHE A 163 -16.39 0.73 -1.79
CA PHE A 163 -15.64 0.89 -3.02
C PHE A 163 -15.79 -0.33 -3.93
N CYS A 164 -15.72 -1.55 -3.38
CA CYS A 164 -15.99 -2.77 -4.13
C CYS A 164 -17.41 -2.78 -4.71
N ARG A 165 -18.43 -2.40 -3.93
CA ARG A 165 -19.83 -2.29 -4.40
C ARG A 165 -19.96 -1.29 -5.55
N LEU A 166 -19.36 -0.11 -5.39
CA LEU A 166 -19.37 0.94 -6.42
C LEU A 166 -18.65 0.49 -7.69
N ALA A 167 -17.49 -0.16 -7.56
CA ALA A 167 -16.75 -0.69 -8.71
C ALA A 167 -17.56 -1.78 -9.44
N THR A 168 -18.24 -2.67 -8.71
CA THR A 168 -19.10 -3.68 -9.33
C THR A 168 -20.32 -3.08 -10.03
N THR A 169 -20.95 -2.04 -9.49
CA THR A 169 -22.09 -1.38 -10.15
C THR A 169 -21.67 -0.61 -11.40
N ILE A 170 -20.50 0.04 -11.38
CA ILE A 170 -19.94 0.72 -12.55
C ILE A 170 -19.57 -0.29 -13.64
N LEU A 171 -18.97 -1.42 -13.27
CA LEU A 171 -18.58 -2.48 -14.22
C LEU A 171 -19.78 -3.27 -14.78
N ALA A 172 -20.88 -3.40 -14.03
CA ALA A 172 -22.06 -4.17 -14.45
C ALA A 172 -23.06 -3.37 -15.33
N GLY A 173 -23.00 -2.04 -15.32
CA GLY A 173 -23.90 -1.16 -16.10
C GLY A 173 -25.36 -1.15 -15.61
N PRO A 174 -26.20 -0.17 -16.04
CA PRO A 174 -27.57 0.01 -15.53
C PRO A 174 -28.59 -1.05 -15.94
N THR A 175 -28.21 -2.04 -16.78
CA THR A 175 -29.13 -3.07 -17.30
C THR A 175 -28.68 -4.50 -16.99
N GLY A 176 -27.65 -4.69 -16.15
CA GLY A 176 -27.21 -6.00 -15.68
C GLY A 176 -28.09 -6.51 -14.54
N GLY A 177 -28.99 -7.46 -14.85
CA GLY A 177 -29.86 -8.11 -13.87
C GLY A 177 -29.11 -8.71 -12.66
N SER A 178 -29.86 -8.90 -11.58
CA SER A 178 -29.50 -9.40 -10.26
C SER A 178 -28.77 -10.76 -10.25
N ARG A 179 -27.54 -10.79 -10.75
CA ARG A 179 -26.61 -11.90 -10.56
C ARG A 179 -25.55 -11.44 -9.57
N GLY A 180 -25.68 -11.92 -8.34
CA GLY A 180 -24.65 -11.76 -7.33
C GLY A 180 -23.33 -12.32 -7.86
N VAL A 181 -22.31 -11.48 -7.91
CA VAL A 181 -20.97 -11.92 -8.25
C VAL A 181 -20.38 -12.55 -7.00
N ASP A 182 -20.40 -13.88 -6.93
CA ASP A 182 -19.75 -14.61 -5.85
C ASP A 182 -18.24 -14.66 -6.11
N LEU A 183 -17.54 -13.70 -5.53
CA LEU A 183 -16.07 -13.65 -5.51
C LEU A 183 -15.53 -14.45 -4.32
N GLY A 184 -15.89 -15.72 -4.24
CA GLY A 184 -15.39 -16.66 -3.23
C GLY A 184 -15.79 -16.26 -1.80
N GLY A 185 -17.10 -16.17 -1.53
CA GLY A 185 -17.66 -15.91 -0.20
C GLY A 185 -18.01 -14.45 0.09
N VAL A 186 -18.00 -13.59 -0.94
CA VAL A 186 -18.63 -12.27 -0.89
C VAL A 186 -19.86 -12.34 -1.77
N VAL A 187 -21.02 -12.61 -1.17
CA VAL A 187 -22.29 -12.46 -1.86
C VAL A 187 -22.55 -10.95 -1.98
N VAL A 188 -22.13 -10.34 -3.09
CA VAL A 188 -22.54 -8.98 -3.43
C VAL A 188 -24.00 -9.05 -3.89
N VAL A 189 -24.93 -9.00 -2.94
CA VAL A 189 -26.35 -8.86 -3.23
C VAL A 189 -26.59 -7.41 -3.69
N ALA A 190 -26.97 -7.25 -4.95
CA ALA A 190 -27.63 -6.04 -5.41
C ALA A 190 -28.98 -5.96 -4.68
N GLY A 191 -29.06 -5.04 -3.72
CA GLY A 191 -30.28 -4.67 -3.02
C GLY A 191 -30.43 -3.17 -3.15
#